data_AF-A0A0P9DQS1-F1
#
_entry.id   AF-A0A0P9DQS1-F1
#
_cell.length_a   1.000
_cell.length_b   1.000
_cell.length_c   1.000
_cell.angle_alpha   90.00
_cell.angle_beta   90.00
_cell.angle_gamma   90.00
#
_symmetry.space_group_name_H-M   'P 1'
#
loop_
_entity.id
_entity.type
_entity.pdbx_description
1 polymer ?
#
loop_
_entity_poly.entity_id
_entity_poly.type
_entity_poly.pdbx_seq_one_letter_code
_entity_poly.pdbx_strand_id
1 'polypeptide(L)'
;MQLDKIVNYHKALADPTRIRILILLADGELNGQVLADKLGVTPATITHHAAKLREAGLLYERRVKNTIYFSLNHHFIKANAAASVELIYAHSNETGGPSMPEDKAERLQQSVLKNFFTSEGKLKHVPAQLKKKLIVLEHIVSRLEQGRKYTEQEINDFIRQYHEDFATIRREFIMHRFMFRDNEEYELNPRKMWAKWDKLT
;
A
#
# COMPACT_ATOMS: atom_id res chain seq x y z
N MET A 1 30.24 5.66 -7.37
CA MET A 1 29.09 6.22 -8.12
C MET A 1 27.77 5.70 -7.53
N GLN A 2 26.60 6.31 -7.83
CA GLN A 2 25.29 5.81 -7.35
C GLN A 2 25.03 4.33 -7.71
N LEU A 3 25.51 3.89 -8.88
CA LEU A 3 25.43 2.49 -9.31
C LEU A 3 26.22 1.53 -8.39
N ASP A 4 27.43 1.89 -7.95
CA ASP A 4 28.24 1.03 -7.08
C ASP A 4 27.56 0.75 -5.73
N LYS A 5 26.84 1.75 -5.19
CA LYS A 5 26.07 1.58 -3.95
C LYS A 5 24.95 0.55 -4.15
N ILE A 6 24.20 0.64 -5.24
CA ILE A 6 23.13 -0.29 -5.60
C ILE A 6 23.71 -1.70 -5.88
N VAL A 7 24.84 -1.80 -6.56
CA VAL A 7 25.53 -3.07 -6.81
C VAL A 7 25.96 -3.72 -5.48
N ASN A 8 26.53 -2.95 -4.56
CA ASN A 8 26.95 -3.47 -3.26
C ASN A 8 25.77 -3.93 -2.40
N TYR A 9 24.65 -3.20 -2.43
CA TYR A 9 23.39 -3.62 -1.81
C TYR A 9 22.93 -4.99 -2.34
N HIS A 10 22.87 -5.17 -3.66
CA HIS A 10 22.45 -6.46 -4.25
C HIS A 10 23.47 -7.58 -4.01
N LYS A 11 24.77 -7.29 -4.05
CA LYS A 11 25.81 -8.27 -3.70
C LYS A 11 25.68 -8.76 -2.25
N ALA A 12 25.22 -7.92 -1.33
CA ALA A 12 24.96 -8.30 0.04
C ALA A 12 23.70 -9.17 0.19
N LEU A 13 22.69 -8.96 -0.67
CA LEU A 13 21.46 -9.75 -0.70
C LEU A 13 21.57 -11.07 -1.46
N ALA A 14 22.53 -11.21 -2.39
CA ALA A 14 22.74 -12.39 -3.22
C ALA A 14 23.37 -13.59 -2.46
N ASP A 15 22.87 -13.90 -1.26
CA ASP A 15 23.26 -15.06 -0.46
C ASP A 15 22.08 -15.52 0.40
N PRO A 16 21.70 -16.81 0.36
CA PRO A 16 20.53 -17.30 1.08
C PRO A 16 20.62 -17.14 2.60
N THR A 17 21.80 -17.31 3.21
CA THR A 17 21.98 -17.19 4.66
C THR A 17 21.80 -15.75 5.10
N ARG A 18 22.35 -14.77 4.36
CA ARG A 18 22.15 -13.35 4.61
C ARG A 18 20.67 -12.95 4.51
N ILE A 19 19.95 -13.42 3.49
CA ILE A 19 18.51 -13.19 3.38
C ILE A 19 17.76 -13.78 4.59
N ARG A 20 18.09 -15.01 5.01
CA ARG A 20 17.47 -15.63 6.18
C ARG A 20 17.76 -14.87 7.47
N ILE A 21 18.98 -14.34 7.66
CA ILE A 21 19.31 -13.45 8.78
C ILE A 21 18.40 -12.22 8.77
N LEU A 22 18.26 -11.54 7.62
CA LEU A 22 17.40 -10.37 7.50
C LEU A 22 15.93 -10.69 7.81
N ILE A 23 15.42 -11.85 7.35
CA ILE A 23 14.07 -12.32 7.66
C ILE A 23 13.88 -12.50 9.16
N LEU A 24 14.81 -13.17 9.85
CA LEU A 24 14.71 -13.38 11.30
C LEU A 24 14.76 -12.06 12.09
N LEU A 25 15.53 -11.09 11.61
CA LEU A 25 15.65 -9.77 12.24
C LEU A 25 14.45 -8.85 11.95
N ALA A 26 13.55 -9.23 11.04
CA ALA A 26 12.32 -8.48 10.78
C ALA A 26 11.36 -8.51 11.99
N ASP A 27 11.43 -9.57 12.80
CA ASP A 27 10.64 -9.74 14.03
C ASP A 27 11.25 -9.02 15.25
N GLY A 28 12.46 -8.47 15.12
CA GLY A 28 13.15 -7.75 16.18
C GLY A 28 14.65 -8.03 16.26
N GLU A 29 15.29 -7.41 17.24
CA GLU A 29 16.73 -7.54 17.48
C GLU A 29 17.09 -8.94 18.02
N LEU A 30 18.11 -9.59 17.44
CA LEU A 30 18.60 -10.90 17.87
C LEU A 30 20.12 -10.88 18.03
N ASN A 31 20.65 -11.70 18.95
CA ASN A 31 22.09 -11.90 19.07
C ASN A 31 22.60 -12.98 18.12
N GLY A 32 23.93 -12.99 17.91
CA GLY A 32 24.59 -13.91 16.97
C GLY A 32 24.40 -15.39 17.30
N GLN A 33 24.28 -15.77 18.58
CA GLN A 33 24.07 -17.16 18.98
C GLN A 33 22.65 -17.62 18.59
N VAL A 34 21.63 -16.80 18.88
CA VAL A 34 20.24 -17.13 18.53
C VAL A 34 20.05 -17.25 17.02
N LEU A 35 20.70 -16.38 16.24
CA LEU A 35 20.70 -16.49 14.78
C LEU A 35 21.39 -17.77 14.30
N ALA A 36 22.52 -18.13 14.91
CA ALA A 36 23.25 -19.35 14.58
C ALA A 36 22.39 -20.60 14.82
N ASP A 37 21.75 -20.67 15.99
CA ASP A 37 20.89 -21.78 16.38
C ASP A 37 19.69 -21.93 15.44
N LYS A 38 19.01 -20.82 15.12
CA LYS A 38 17.83 -20.81 14.22
C LYS A 38 18.18 -21.20 12.77
N LEU A 39 19.40 -20.91 12.33
CA LEU A 39 19.84 -21.16 10.95
C LEU A 39 20.65 -22.44 10.78
N GLY A 40 20.97 -23.14 11.87
CA GLY A 40 21.78 -24.36 11.83
C GLY A 40 23.21 -24.12 11.37
N VAL A 41 23.79 -22.97 11.72
CA VAL A 41 25.17 -22.57 11.35
C VAL A 41 25.95 -22.18 12.60
N THR A 42 27.25 -21.87 12.45
CA THR A 42 28.08 -21.46 13.59
C THR A 42 27.94 -19.95 13.89
N PRO A 43 28.19 -19.51 15.15
CA PRO A 43 28.27 -18.08 15.47
C PRO A 43 29.33 -17.32 14.68
N ALA A 44 30.44 -17.98 14.30
CA ALA A 44 31.47 -17.41 13.44
C ALA A 44 30.92 -17.14 12.03
N THR A 45 30.13 -18.07 11.48
CA THR A 45 29.43 -17.91 10.20
C THR A 45 28.45 -16.72 10.26
N ILE A 46 27.68 -16.58 11.35
CA ILE A 46 26.79 -15.42 11.54
C ILE A 46 27.58 -14.11 11.57
N THR A 47 28.67 -14.05 12.34
CA THR A 47 29.52 -12.85 12.42
C THR A 47 30.05 -12.46 11.05
N HIS A 48 30.49 -13.44 10.25
CA HIS A 48 30.95 -13.20 8.89
C HIS A 48 29.85 -12.59 7.99
N HIS A 49 28.66 -13.18 7.98
CA HIS A 49 27.53 -12.68 7.18
C HIS A 49 27.03 -11.31 7.68
N ALA A 50 26.95 -11.11 8.99
CA ALA A 50 26.54 -9.86 9.61
C ALA A 50 27.52 -8.72 9.27
N ALA A 51 28.83 -8.99 9.23
CA ALA A 51 29.82 -8.01 8.79
C ALA A 51 29.56 -7.54 7.35
N LYS A 52 29.26 -8.46 6.43
CA LYS A 52 28.91 -8.13 5.03
C LYS A 52 27.60 -7.35 4.89
N LEU A 53 26.60 -7.71 5.69
CA LEU A 53 25.34 -6.98 5.73
C LEU A 53 25.52 -5.56 6.29
N ARG A 54 26.36 -5.41 7.32
CA ARG A 54 26.71 -4.13 7.94
C ARG A 54 27.54 -3.24 6.99
N GLU A 55 28.53 -3.81 6.30
CA GLU A 55 29.31 -3.11 5.25
C GLU A 55 28.38 -2.54 4.16
N ALA A 56 27.30 -3.25 3.84
CA ALA A 56 26.28 -2.80 2.90
C ALA A 56 25.19 -1.90 3.52
N GLY A 57 25.27 -1.57 4.81
CA GLY A 57 24.33 -0.69 5.52
C GLY A 57 22.98 -1.33 5.89
N LEU A 58 22.81 -2.65 5.72
CA LEU A 58 21.54 -3.37 5.92
C LEU A 58 21.22 -3.62 7.40
N LEU A 59 22.23 -3.61 8.27
CA LEU A 59 22.12 -3.92 9.69
C LEU A 59 22.76 -2.85 10.58
N TYR A 60 22.23 -2.74 11.79
CA TYR A 60 22.90 -2.13 12.92
C TYR A 60 23.41 -3.20 13.88
N GLU A 61 24.42 -2.84 14.66
CA GLU A 61 24.93 -3.67 15.75
C GLU A 61 24.93 -2.87 17.06
N ARG A 62 24.60 -3.54 18.14
CA ARG A 62 24.60 -2.97 19.49
C ARG A 62 25.24 -3.97 20.44
N ARG A 63 26.23 -3.51 21.22
CA ARG A 63 26.91 -4.35 22.19
C ARG A 63 26.36 -4.15 23.58
N VAL A 64 25.99 -5.24 24.24
CA VAL A 64 25.58 -5.28 25.64
C VAL A 64 26.49 -6.27 26.37
N LYS A 65 27.39 -5.76 27.21
CA LYS A 65 28.45 -6.56 27.85
C LYS A 65 29.27 -7.33 26.79
N ASN A 66 29.23 -8.66 26.85
CA ASN A 66 29.96 -9.54 25.95
C ASN A 66 29.12 -10.04 24.77
N THR A 67 27.88 -9.56 24.62
CA THR A 67 26.95 -10.01 23.58
C THR A 67 26.71 -8.91 22.55
N ILE A 68 26.80 -9.26 21.28
CA ILE A 68 26.44 -8.39 20.15
C ILE A 68 25.04 -8.75 19.68
N TYR A 69 24.20 -7.73 19.56
CA TYR A 69 22.86 -7.79 19.04
C TYR A 69 22.79 -7.09 17.68
N PHE A 70 21.98 -7.64 16.78
CA PHE A 70 21.80 -7.13 15.42
C PHE A 70 20.35 -6.72 15.22
N SER A 71 20.12 -5.61 14.53
CA SER A 71 18.79 -5.16 14.13
C SER A 71 18.81 -4.65 12.69
N LEU A 72 17.66 -4.66 12.01
CA LEU A 72 17.56 -4.15 10.65
C LEU A 72 17.73 -2.64 10.57
N ASN A 73 18.35 -2.18 9.50
CA ASN A 73 18.24 -0.80 9.05
C ASN A 73 17.03 -0.66 8.10
N HIS A 74 15.82 -0.64 8.68
CA HIS A 74 14.56 -0.67 7.92
C HIS A 74 14.46 0.45 6.87
N HIS A 75 14.88 1.67 7.24
CA HIS A 75 14.83 2.82 6.33
C HIS A 75 15.75 2.60 5.13
N PHE A 76 17.00 2.19 5.37
CA PHE A 76 17.97 1.96 4.30
C PHE A 76 17.55 0.83 3.36
N ILE A 77 17.02 -0.28 3.89
CA ILE A 77 16.53 -1.40 3.08
C ILE A 77 15.43 -0.93 2.11
N LYS A 78 14.40 -0.25 2.64
CA LYS A 78 13.28 0.25 1.83
C LYS A 78 13.72 1.28 0.79
N ALA A 79 14.58 2.22 1.19
CA ALA A 79 15.08 3.26 0.31
C ALA A 79 15.93 2.69 -0.85
N ASN A 80 16.80 1.71 -0.58
CA ASN A 80 17.65 1.13 -1.64
C ASN A 80 16.85 0.21 -2.56
N ALA A 81 15.83 -0.49 -2.07
CA ALA A 81 14.91 -1.23 -2.92
C ALA A 81 14.19 -0.30 -3.91
N ALA A 82 13.66 0.83 -3.44
CA ALA A 82 13.02 1.84 -4.29
C ALA A 82 14.02 2.45 -5.30
N ALA A 83 15.19 2.87 -4.84
CA ALA A 83 16.23 3.45 -5.70
C ALA A 83 16.70 2.48 -6.80
N SER A 84 16.69 1.17 -6.53
CA SER A 84 17.03 0.16 -7.53
C SER A 84 16.01 0.12 -8.66
N VAL A 85 14.72 0.18 -8.32
CA VAL A 85 13.63 0.27 -9.30
C VAL A 85 13.73 1.56 -10.09
N GLU A 86 13.88 2.70 -9.41
CA GLU A 86 14.02 4.00 -10.07
C GLU A 86 15.17 4.03 -11.07
N LEU A 87 16.34 3.50 -10.69
CA LEU A 87 17.50 3.47 -11.57
C LEU A 87 17.27 2.59 -12.82
N ILE A 88 16.63 1.43 -12.66
CA ILE A 88 16.33 0.51 -13.77
C ILE A 88 15.42 1.20 -14.80
N TYR A 89 14.45 1.99 -14.35
CA TYR A 89 13.47 2.65 -15.23
C TYR A 89 13.82 4.12 -15.56
N ALA A 90 14.96 4.64 -15.09
CA ALA A 90 15.34 6.05 -15.27
C ALA A 90 15.49 6.48 -16.74
N HIS A 91 15.66 5.54 -17.68
CA HIS A 91 15.83 5.80 -19.11
C HIS A 91 14.73 5.18 -19.99
N SER A 92 13.74 4.50 -19.40
CA SER A 92 12.59 4.03 -20.18
C SER A 92 11.63 5.21 -20.37
N ASN A 93 11.59 5.78 -21.58
CA ASN A 93 10.54 6.73 -22.00
C ASN A 93 9.14 6.09 -22.08
N GLU A 94 9.01 4.82 -21.71
CA GLU A 94 7.74 4.13 -21.58
C GLU A 94 7.31 4.09 -20.11
N THR A 95 6.09 4.52 -19.85
CA THR A 95 5.38 4.60 -18.57
C THR A 95 5.02 3.21 -18.00
N GLY A 96 5.94 2.24 -18.13
CA GLY A 96 5.63 0.80 -18.17
C GLY A 96 6.59 -0.11 -17.41
N GLY A 97 7.20 0.33 -16.30
CA GLY A 97 7.73 -0.61 -15.31
C GLY A 97 6.61 -1.55 -14.79
N PRO A 98 6.92 -2.78 -14.33
CA PRO A 98 5.95 -3.68 -13.73
C PRO A 98 5.32 -2.95 -12.55
N SER A 99 4.09 -2.51 -12.79
CA SER A 99 3.34 -1.70 -11.85
C SER A 99 2.97 -2.62 -10.70
N MET A 100 3.19 -2.18 -9.47
CA MET A 100 2.64 -2.89 -8.32
C MET A 100 1.13 -3.06 -8.53
N PRO A 101 0.49 -4.13 -8.02
CA PRO A 101 -0.96 -4.30 -8.15
C PRO A 101 -1.74 -3.07 -7.66
N GLU A 102 -1.21 -2.38 -6.64
CA GLU A 102 -1.70 -1.10 -6.14
C GLU A 102 -1.63 0.00 -7.21
N ASP A 103 -0.52 0.12 -7.95
CA ASP A 103 -0.38 1.08 -9.06
C ASP A 103 -1.41 0.85 -10.18
N LYS A 104 -1.73 -0.42 -10.50
CA LYS A 104 -2.73 -0.72 -11.54
C LYS A 104 -4.14 -0.36 -11.09
N ALA A 105 -4.48 -0.65 -9.84
CA ALA A 105 -5.77 -0.30 -9.25
C ALA A 105 -5.92 1.23 -9.17
N GLU A 106 -4.90 1.95 -8.72
CA GLU A 106 -4.89 3.41 -8.66
C GLU A 106 -4.99 4.04 -10.05
N ARG A 107 -4.22 3.56 -11.04
CA ARG A 107 -4.33 4.04 -12.44
C ARG A 107 -5.72 3.81 -13.01
N LEU A 108 -6.33 2.65 -12.74
CA LEU A 108 -7.70 2.36 -13.16
C LEU A 108 -8.68 3.34 -12.48
N GLN A 109 -8.56 3.53 -11.17
CA GLN A 109 -9.40 4.46 -10.41
C GLN A 109 -9.27 5.87 -11.00
N GLN A 110 -8.06 6.39 -11.16
CA GLN A 110 -7.80 7.72 -11.73
C GLN A 110 -8.36 7.85 -13.16
N SER A 111 -8.14 6.86 -14.02
CA SER A 111 -8.66 6.86 -15.39
C SER A 111 -10.20 6.88 -15.41
N VAL A 112 -10.84 6.08 -14.56
CA VAL A 112 -12.31 6.08 -14.42
C VAL A 112 -12.78 7.44 -13.95
N LEU A 113 -12.21 8.00 -12.87
CA LEU A 113 -12.65 9.30 -12.35
C LEU A 113 -12.48 10.42 -13.40
N LYS A 114 -11.35 10.45 -14.12
CA LYS A 114 -11.12 11.41 -15.22
C LYS A 114 -12.16 11.28 -16.34
N ASN A 115 -12.58 10.06 -16.66
CA ASN A 115 -13.54 9.81 -17.73
C ASN A 115 -14.96 10.20 -17.34
N PHE A 116 -15.37 9.92 -16.09
CA PHE A 116 -16.75 10.09 -15.64
C PHE A 116 -17.03 11.44 -14.96
N PHE A 117 -16.03 12.15 -14.45
CA PHE A 117 -16.21 13.48 -13.87
C PHE A 117 -15.81 14.58 -14.85
N THR A 118 -16.49 15.74 -14.75
CA THR A 118 -16.09 16.98 -15.43
C THR A 118 -14.94 17.65 -14.67
N SER A 119 -14.28 18.62 -15.27
CA SER A 119 -13.28 19.47 -14.61
C SER A 119 -13.84 20.22 -13.40
N GLU A 120 -15.14 20.47 -13.38
CA GLU A 120 -15.88 21.11 -12.28
C GLU A 120 -16.29 20.13 -11.17
N GLY A 121 -15.99 18.84 -11.32
CA GLY A 121 -16.32 17.82 -10.32
C GLY A 121 -17.74 17.25 -10.41
N LYS A 122 -18.52 17.57 -11.46
CA LYS A 122 -19.83 16.94 -11.69
C LYS A 122 -19.70 15.58 -12.38
N LEU A 123 -20.56 14.64 -12.03
CA LEU A 123 -20.64 13.34 -12.67
C LEU A 123 -21.37 13.47 -14.00
N LYS A 124 -20.76 13.03 -15.10
CA LYS A 124 -21.35 13.10 -16.46
C LYS A 124 -22.54 12.16 -16.62
N HIS A 125 -22.39 10.93 -16.14
CA HIS A 125 -23.43 9.90 -16.07
C HIS A 125 -22.97 8.77 -15.15
N VAL A 126 -23.91 8.03 -14.56
CA VAL A 126 -23.59 6.86 -13.73
C VAL A 126 -23.09 5.70 -14.63
N PRO A 127 -21.91 5.10 -14.35
CA PRO A 127 -21.41 3.98 -15.15
C PRO A 127 -22.33 2.76 -15.11
N ALA A 128 -22.54 2.11 -16.26
CA ALA A 128 -23.27 0.84 -16.33
C ALA A 128 -22.45 -0.36 -15.82
N GLN A 129 -21.13 -0.35 -16.02
CA GLN A 129 -20.23 -1.43 -15.58
C GLN A 129 -20.01 -1.37 -14.07
N LEU A 130 -20.29 -2.47 -13.36
CA LEU A 130 -20.23 -2.54 -11.89
C LEU A 130 -18.90 -2.05 -11.31
N LYS A 131 -17.76 -2.53 -11.85
CA LYS A 131 -16.42 -2.12 -11.37
C LYS A 131 -16.20 -0.61 -11.45
N LYS A 132 -16.59 0.03 -12.56
CA LYS A 132 -16.50 1.49 -12.74
C LYS A 132 -17.51 2.25 -11.88
N LYS A 133 -18.73 1.71 -11.74
CA LYS A 133 -19.79 2.26 -10.88
C LYS A 133 -19.32 2.35 -9.44
N LEU A 134 -18.78 1.26 -8.90
CA LEU A 134 -18.25 1.22 -7.52
C LEU A 134 -17.14 2.24 -7.30
N ILE A 135 -16.21 2.40 -8.25
CA ILE A 135 -15.15 3.42 -8.18
C ILE A 135 -15.75 4.84 -8.05
N VAL A 136 -16.74 5.16 -8.89
CA VAL A 136 -17.41 6.46 -8.89
C VAL A 136 -18.17 6.69 -7.58
N LEU A 137 -18.95 5.70 -7.14
CA LEU A 137 -19.74 5.81 -5.90
C LEU A 137 -18.85 5.93 -4.67
N GLU A 138 -17.76 5.15 -4.61
CA GLU A 138 -16.77 5.24 -3.53
C GLU A 138 -16.14 6.63 -3.47
N HIS A 139 -15.79 7.21 -4.63
CA HIS A 139 -15.24 8.55 -4.70
C HIS A 139 -16.20 9.60 -4.14
N ILE A 140 -17.47 9.54 -4.50
CA ILE A 140 -18.49 10.47 -4.00
C ILE A 140 -18.68 10.27 -2.50
N VAL A 141 -19.08 9.08 -2.08
CA VAL A 141 -19.48 8.80 -0.69
C VAL A 141 -18.33 9.00 0.32
N SER A 142 -17.08 8.91 -0.13
CA SER A 142 -15.89 9.16 0.71
C SER A 142 -15.76 10.60 1.23
N ARG A 143 -16.57 11.55 0.73
CA ARG A 143 -16.61 12.95 1.19
C ARG A 143 -17.55 13.18 2.37
N LEU A 144 -18.36 12.20 2.75
CA LEU A 144 -19.19 12.26 3.94
C LEU A 144 -18.38 11.94 5.21
N GLU A 145 -18.84 12.45 6.34
CA GLU A 145 -18.21 12.29 7.66
C GLU A 145 -18.59 10.94 8.26
N GLN A 146 -17.59 10.18 8.70
CA GLN A 146 -17.80 8.85 9.32
C GLN A 146 -18.43 9.00 10.71
N GLY A 147 -19.46 8.19 10.99
CA GLY A 147 -20.16 8.19 12.29
C GLY A 147 -21.18 9.32 12.47
N ARG A 148 -21.36 10.17 11.47
CA ARG A 148 -22.46 11.13 11.41
C ARG A 148 -23.69 10.49 10.79
N LYS A 149 -24.85 10.79 11.38
CA LYS A 149 -26.15 10.51 10.81
C LYS A 149 -26.62 11.65 9.92
N TYR A 150 -27.23 11.30 8.80
CA TYR A 150 -27.74 12.22 7.81
C TYR A 150 -29.22 11.95 7.55
N THR A 151 -30.01 13.00 7.42
CA THR A 151 -31.36 12.90 6.89
C THR A 151 -31.34 12.55 5.40
N GLU A 152 -32.47 12.06 4.90
CA GLU A 152 -32.65 11.85 3.46
C GLU A 152 -32.38 13.13 2.65
N GLN A 153 -32.81 14.28 3.17
CA GLN A 153 -32.64 15.58 2.51
C GLN A 153 -31.16 15.98 2.43
N GLU A 154 -30.39 15.80 3.51
CA GLU A 154 -28.95 16.07 3.50
C GLU A 154 -28.20 15.20 2.48
N ILE A 155 -28.55 13.91 2.37
CA ILE A 155 -27.95 13.02 1.38
C ILE A 155 -28.34 13.43 -0.04
N ASN A 156 -29.58 13.87 -0.27
CA ASN A 156 -30.00 14.38 -1.57
C ASN A 156 -29.22 15.61 -1.97
N ASP A 157 -29.09 16.56 -1.06
CA ASP A 157 -28.39 17.83 -1.31
C ASP A 157 -26.89 17.60 -1.49
N PHE A 158 -26.31 16.66 -0.76
CA PHE A 158 -24.95 16.20 -0.99
C PHE A 158 -24.76 15.62 -2.40
N ILE A 159 -25.62 14.70 -2.83
CA ILE A 159 -25.51 14.05 -4.15
C ILE A 159 -25.78 15.05 -5.29
N ARG A 160 -26.69 16.02 -5.09
CA ARG A 160 -27.00 17.06 -6.09
C ARG A 160 -25.80 17.90 -6.49
N GLN A 161 -24.77 17.98 -5.66
CA GLN A 161 -23.49 18.63 -6.01
C GLN A 161 -22.78 17.89 -7.16
N TYR A 162 -23.04 16.60 -7.31
CA TYR A 162 -22.42 15.72 -8.30
C TYR A 162 -23.37 15.37 -9.46
N HIS A 163 -24.65 15.09 -9.20
CA HIS A 163 -25.59 14.59 -10.21
C HIS A 163 -27.06 14.85 -9.83
N GLU A 164 -27.91 15.14 -10.82
CA GLU A 164 -29.33 15.46 -10.60
C GLU A 164 -30.18 14.25 -10.17
N ASP A 165 -29.83 13.05 -10.65
CA ASP A 165 -30.45 11.79 -10.21
C ASP A 165 -29.90 11.34 -8.84
N PHE A 166 -30.21 12.13 -7.81
CA PHE A 166 -29.82 11.84 -6.43
C PHE A 166 -30.51 10.59 -5.88
N ALA A 167 -31.74 10.30 -6.34
CA ALA A 167 -32.51 9.16 -5.87
C ALA A 167 -31.87 7.82 -6.26
N THR A 168 -31.40 7.69 -7.51
CA THR A 168 -30.70 6.50 -7.97
C THR A 168 -29.36 6.31 -7.26
N ILE A 169 -28.53 7.36 -7.16
CA ILE A 169 -27.23 7.27 -6.50
C ILE A 169 -27.37 6.93 -5.01
N ARG A 170 -28.35 7.54 -4.32
CA ARG A 170 -28.66 7.22 -2.92
C ARG A 170 -29.05 5.75 -2.76
N ARG A 171 -29.85 5.19 -3.68
CA ARG A 171 -30.19 3.76 -3.68
C ARG A 171 -28.94 2.90 -3.88
N GLU A 172 -28.06 3.27 -4.81
CA GLU A 172 -26.81 2.56 -5.08
C GLU A 172 -25.86 2.57 -3.88
N PHE A 173 -25.80 3.64 -3.09
CA PHE A 173 -25.02 3.67 -1.83
C PHE A 173 -25.46 2.59 -0.84
N ILE A 174 -26.77 2.35 -0.73
CA ILE A 174 -27.32 1.28 0.12
C ILE A 174 -27.05 -0.09 -0.50
N MET A 175 -27.36 -0.27 -1.78
CA MET A 175 -27.20 -1.54 -2.49
C MET A 175 -25.76 -2.07 -2.45
N HIS A 176 -24.79 -1.17 -2.53
CA HIS A 176 -23.36 -1.51 -2.49
C HIS A 176 -22.71 -1.38 -1.11
N ARG A 177 -23.55 -1.26 -0.06
CA ARG A 177 -23.13 -1.25 1.35
C ARG A 177 -22.16 -0.12 1.71
N PHE A 178 -22.14 0.97 0.95
CA PHE A 178 -21.41 2.18 1.36
C PHE A 178 -22.07 2.82 2.59
N MET A 179 -23.40 2.77 2.63
CA MET A 179 -24.22 3.31 3.72
C MET A 179 -25.29 2.32 4.12
N PHE A 180 -25.85 2.49 5.32
CA PHE A 180 -27.11 1.87 5.72
C PHE A 180 -28.14 2.96 5.98
N ARG A 181 -29.42 2.56 5.98
CA ARG A 181 -30.55 3.41 6.31
C ARG A 181 -31.33 2.77 7.45
N ASP A 182 -31.55 3.51 8.52
CA ASP A 182 -32.38 3.10 9.66
C ASP A 182 -33.22 4.28 10.15
N ASN A 183 -34.52 4.06 10.40
CA ASN A 183 -35.46 5.11 10.86
C ASN A 183 -35.36 6.44 10.08
N GLU A 184 -35.30 6.37 8.74
CA GLU A 184 -35.13 7.55 7.84
C GLU A 184 -33.78 8.28 7.92
N GLU A 185 -32.86 7.82 8.77
CA GLU A 185 -31.50 8.30 8.87
C GLU A 185 -30.54 7.43 8.05
N TYR A 186 -29.51 8.07 7.49
CA TYR A 186 -28.45 7.48 6.69
C TYR A 186 -27.12 7.61 7.41
N GLU A 187 -26.33 6.55 7.44
CA GLU A 187 -24.99 6.57 8.05
C GLU A 187 -24.02 5.72 7.23
N LEU A 188 -22.75 6.14 7.19
CA LEU A 188 -21.69 5.40 6.51
C LEU A 188 -21.41 4.08 7.21
N ASN A 189 -21.42 2.99 6.45
CA ASN A 189 -20.90 1.73 6.94
C ASN A 189 -19.37 1.82 7.13
N PRO A 190 -18.77 1.04 8.04
CA PRO A 190 -17.33 0.88 8.11
C PRO A 190 -16.75 0.48 6.73
N ARG A 191 -15.64 1.11 6.31
CA ARG A 191 -14.99 0.87 4.99
C ARG A 191 -14.70 -0.59 4.65
N LYS A 192 -14.59 -1.46 5.66
CA LYS A 192 -14.43 -2.93 5.47
C LYS A 192 -15.67 -3.61 4.89
N MET A 193 -16.86 -3.02 5.03
CA MET A 193 -18.14 -3.54 4.54
C MET A 193 -18.49 -3.07 3.13
N TRP A 194 -17.79 -2.06 2.61
CA TRP A 194 -18.04 -1.50 1.29
C TRP A 194 -17.74 -2.53 0.20
N ALA A 195 -18.55 -2.54 -0.86
CA ALA A 195 -18.27 -3.35 -2.04
C ALA A 195 -16.88 -3.01 -2.61
N LYS A 196 -16.06 -4.04 -2.84
CA LYS A 196 -14.65 -3.92 -3.23
C LYS A 196 -14.47 -4.11 -4.73
N TRP A 197 -14.29 -3.01 -5.46
CA TRP A 197 -14.13 -3.03 -6.91
C TRP A 197 -12.80 -3.62 -7.36
N ASP A 198 -11.76 -3.54 -6.52
CA ASP A 198 -10.43 -4.13 -6.70
C ASP A 198 -10.46 -5.66 -6.63
N LYS A 199 -11.49 -6.23 -5.99
CA LYS A 199 -11.70 -7.68 -5.87
C LYS A 199 -12.64 -8.27 -6.91
N LEU A 200 -13.28 -7.44 -7.74
CA LEU A 200 -14.08 -7.93 -8.85
C LEU A 200 -13.12 -8.47 -9.93
N THR A 201 -13.33 -9.71 -10.37
CA THR A 201 -12.65 -10.27 -11.56
C THR A 201 -13.06 -9.53 -12.81
#